data_AF-A0A6A7LJ16-F1
#
_entry.id   AF-A0A6A7LJ16-F1
#
_cell.length_a   1.000
_cell.length_b   1.000
_cell.length_c   1.000
_cell.angle_alpha   90.00
_cell.angle_beta   90.00
_cell.angle_gamma   90.00
#
_symmetry.space_group_name_H-M   'P 1'
#
loop_
_entity.id
_entity.type
_entity.pdbx_description
1 polymer ?
#
loop_
_entity_poly.entity_id
_entity_poly.type
_entity_poly.pdbx_seq_one_letter_code
_entity_poly.pdbx_strand_id
1 'polypeptide(L)'
;MSQEQIKLRILSYLCSQKESGANAYTIANRAGIPKQESNRFKGFLQELYEKECITTISMDTSTQERGRVILQITAIGERIISAYNQHNFALVLGPLDDADENGY
;
A
#
# COMPACT_ATOMS: atom_id res chain seq x y z
N MET A 1 6.94 -12.04 -9.35
CA MET A 1 6.74 -10.96 -8.36
C MET A 1 6.98 -11.54 -6.99
N SER A 2 7.82 -10.92 -6.16
CA SER A 2 8.03 -11.39 -4.78
C SER A 2 6.81 -11.08 -3.90
N GLN A 3 6.69 -11.75 -2.75
CA GLN A 3 5.62 -11.48 -1.78
C GLN A 3 5.67 -10.03 -1.28
N GLU A 4 6.87 -9.50 -1.06
CA GLU A 4 7.11 -8.13 -0.61
C GLU A 4 6.64 -7.11 -1.67
N GLN A 5 6.91 -7.36 -2.95
CA GLN A 5 6.43 -6.51 -4.04
C GLN A 5 4.90 -6.44 -4.08
N ILE A 6 4.20 -7.54 -3.79
CA ILE A 6 2.74 -7.54 -3.72
C ILE A 6 2.25 -6.70 -2.55
N LYS A 7 2.84 -6.88 -1.35
CA LYS A 7 2.49 -6.10 -0.15
C LYS A 7 2.74 -4.60 -0.37
N LEU A 8 3.86 -4.23 -0.99
CA LEU A 8 4.17 -2.85 -1.35
C LEU A 8 3.18 -2.27 -2.37
N ARG A 9 2.72 -3.06 -3.36
CA ARG A 9 1.68 -2.62 -4.29
C ARG A 9 0.34 -2.38 -3.61
N ILE A 10 -0.04 -3.26 -2.67
CA ILE A 10 -1.25 -3.08 -1.86
C ILE A 10 -1.18 -1.76 -1.08
N LEU A 11 -0.10 -1.55 -0.34
CA LEU A 11 0.11 -0.35 0.46
C LEU A 11 0.21 0.91 -0.41
N SER A 12 0.95 0.87 -1.52
CA SER A 12 1.05 2.00 -2.45
C SER A 12 -0.31 2.36 -3.05
N TYR A 13 -1.13 1.36 -3.39
CA TYR A 13 -2.48 1.60 -3.88
C TYR A 13 -3.34 2.25 -2.80
N LEU A 14 -3.37 1.71 -1.59
CA LEU A 14 -4.17 2.28 -0.49
C LEU A 14 -3.70 3.69 -0.11
N CYS A 15 -2.39 3.95 -0.14
CA CYS A 15 -1.82 5.29 0.05
C CYS A 15 -2.35 6.30 -0.99
N SER A 16 -2.55 5.86 -2.25
CA SER A 16 -3.14 6.72 -3.29
C SER A 16 -4.63 7.01 -3.08
N GLN A 17 -5.34 6.13 -2.34
CA GLN A 17 -6.76 6.30 -2.01
C GLN A 17 -6.98 7.17 -0.76
N LYS A 18 -5.93 7.47 0.00
CA LYS A 18 -5.98 8.26 1.25
C LYS A 18 -7.09 7.75 2.17
N GLU A 19 -8.01 8.63 2.56
CA GLU A 19 -9.09 8.35 3.52
C GLU A 19 -10.25 7.52 2.95
N SER A 20 -10.38 7.43 1.62
CA SER A 20 -11.50 6.69 1.01
C SER A 20 -11.35 5.17 1.13
N GLY A 21 -10.11 4.68 1.27
CA GLY A 21 -9.79 3.25 1.29
C GLY A 21 -10.24 2.52 0.02
N ALA A 22 -10.24 1.18 0.07
CA ALA A 22 -10.79 0.33 -0.97
C ALA A 22 -11.19 -1.04 -0.44
N ASN A 23 -12.13 -1.70 -1.10
CA ASN A 23 -12.44 -3.10 -0.80
C ASN A 23 -11.36 -4.06 -1.35
N ALA A 24 -11.31 -5.27 -0.78
CA ALA A 24 -10.34 -6.30 -1.13
C ALA A 24 -10.32 -6.66 -2.63
N TYR A 25 -11.48 -6.65 -3.30
CA TYR A 25 -11.58 -6.96 -4.73
C TYR A 25 -10.88 -5.90 -5.59
N THR A 26 -11.12 -4.62 -5.32
CA THR A 26 -10.48 -3.50 -6.01
C THR A 26 -8.97 -3.50 -5.79
N ILE A 27 -8.53 -3.76 -4.54
CA ILE A 27 -7.11 -3.85 -4.20
C ILE A 27 -6.44 -5.00 -4.98
N ALA A 28 -7.04 -6.19 -5.01
CA ALA A 28 -6.49 -7.34 -5.72
C ALA A 28 -6.29 -7.04 -7.21
N ASN A 29 -7.28 -6.42 -7.85
CA ASN A 29 -7.20 -6.04 -9.26
C ASN A 29 -6.07 -5.03 -9.51
N ARG A 30 -5.96 -4.00 -8.68
CA ARG A 30 -4.94 -2.94 -8.81
C ARG A 30 -3.53 -3.41 -8.47
N ALA A 31 -3.39 -4.34 -7.53
CA ALA A 31 -2.11 -4.98 -7.24
C ALA A 31 -1.68 -5.98 -8.33
N GLY A 32 -2.57 -6.31 -9.29
CA GLY A 32 -2.31 -7.25 -10.38
C GLY A 32 -2.38 -8.71 -9.93
N ILE A 33 -3.22 -9.02 -8.94
CA ILE A 33 -3.35 -10.35 -8.36
C ILE A 33 -4.38 -11.17 -9.15
N PRO A 34 -3.99 -12.31 -9.74
CA PRO A 34 -4.91 -13.21 -10.42
C PRO A 34 -5.97 -13.77 -9.46
N LYS A 35 -7.21 -13.98 -9.94
CA LYS A 35 -8.32 -14.52 -9.13
C LYS A 35 -7.98 -15.86 -8.45
N GLN A 36 -7.19 -16.71 -9.11
CA GLN A 36 -6.73 -18.00 -8.58
C GLN A 36 -5.81 -17.87 -7.34
N GLU A 37 -5.20 -16.71 -7.12
CA GLU A 37 -4.36 -16.43 -5.95
C GLU A 37 -5.12 -15.76 -4.79
N SER A 38 -6.47 -15.74 -4.82
CA SER A 38 -7.29 -15.06 -3.81
C SER A 38 -6.99 -15.49 -2.37
N ASN A 39 -6.69 -16.77 -2.14
CA ASN A 39 -6.35 -17.27 -0.79
C ASN A 39 -5.02 -16.69 -0.30
N ARG A 40 -4.03 -16.62 -1.20
CA ARG A 40 -2.72 -16.04 -0.91
C ARG A 40 -2.82 -14.53 -0.67
N PHE A 41 -3.66 -13.84 -1.45
CA PHE A 41 -3.96 -12.43 -1.27
C PHE A 41 -4.57 -12.11 0.10
N LYS A 42 -5.51 -12.94 0.57
CA LYS A 42 -6.08 -12.80 1.93
C LYS A 42 -5.00 -12.89 3.00
N GLY A 43 -4.05 -13.82 2.85
CA GLY A 43 -2.90 -13.92 3.75
C GLY A 43 -2.08 -12.63 3.78
N PHE A 44 -1.83 -12.00 2.63
CA PHE A 44 -1.11 -10.72 2.60
C PHE A 44 -1.87 -9.58 3.28
N LEU A 45 -3.19 -9.50 3.10
CA LEU A 45 -4.01 -8.51 3.79
C LEU A 45 -4.01 -8.74 5.30
N GLN A 46 -4.11 -9.99 5.74
CA GLN A 46 -4.06 -10.35 7.15
C GLN A 46 -2.72 -9.96 7.77
N GLU A 47 -1.60 -10.31 7.14
CA GLU A 47 -0.28 -9.92 7.64
C GLU A 47 -0.10 -8.40 7.74
N LEU A 48 -0.59 -7.65 6.74
CA LEU A 48 -0.52 -6.18 6.75
C LEU A 48 -1.41 -5.58 7.86
N TYR A 49 -2.55 -6.23 8.15
CA TYR A 49 -3.44 -5.84 9.23
C TYR A 49 -2.82 -6.13 10.60
N GLU A 50 -2.24 -7.32 10.79
CA GLU A 50 -1.53 -7.72 12.02
C GLU A 50 -0.32 -6.81 12.31
N LYS A 51 0.31 -6.27 11.28
CA LYS A 51 1.39 -5.28 11.38
C LYS A 51 0.90 -3.84 11.46
N GLU A 52 -0.41 -3.63 11.65
CA GLU A 52 -1.05 -2.33 11.77
C GLU A 52 -0.78 -1.38 10.58
N CYS A 53 -0.42 -1.93 9.41
CA CYS A 53 -0.14 -1.14 8.20
C CYS A 53 -1.44 -0.75 7.47
N ILE A 54 -2.50 -1.52 7.67
CA ILE A 54 -3.85 -1.25 7.17
C ILE A 54 -4.87 -1.48 8.28
N THR A 55 -6.02 -0.82 8.16
CA THR A 55 -7.17 -0.98 9.05
C THR A 55 -8.45 -1.13 8.26
N THR A 56 -9.55 -1.51 8.90
CA THR A 56 -10.88 -1.56 8.29
C THR A 56 -11.73 -0.40 8.76
N ILE A 57 -12.39 0.29 7.83
CA ILE A 57 -13.45 1.25 8.15
C ILE A 57 -14.81 0.60 7.90
N SER A 58 -15.67 0.64 8.91
CA SER A 58 -17.06 0.21 8.80
C SER A 58 -17.82 1.30 8.07
N MET A 59 -18.38 1.00 6.90
CA MET A 59 -19.37 1.89 6.30
C MET A 59 -20.68 1.76 7.08
N ASP A 60 -21.14 2.89 7.62
CA ASP A 60 -22.41 2.99 8.33
C ASP A 60 -23.55 2.40 7.48
N THR A 61 -24.32 1.52 8.12
CA THR A 61 -25.29 0.61 7.50
C THR A 61 -26.60 1.27 7.04
N SER A 62 -26.59 2.49 6.51
CA SER A 62 -27.82 3.23 6.18
C SER A 62 -28.33 3.06 4.75
N THR A 63 -27.56 2.51 3.81
CA THR A 63 -28.01 2.31 2.42
C THR A 63 -27.52 0.99 1.85
N GLN A 64 -28.36 -0.06 1.90
CA GLN A 64 -28.34 -1.30 1.08
C GLN A 64 -27.05 -2.12 0.86
N GLU A 65 -25.85 -1.65 1.21
CA GLU A 65 -24.55 -2.33 1.00
C GLU A 65 -24.03 -2.90 2.32
N ARG A 66 -24.88 -3.63 3.04
CA ARG A 66 -24.48 -4.36 4.26
C ARG A 66 -23.32 -5.31 3.92
N GLY A 67 -22.14 -5.05 4.47
CA GLY A 67 -21.04 -6.01 4.53
C GLY A 67 -19.84 -5.76 3.62
N ARG A 68 -19.72 -4.60 2.93
CA ARG A 68 -18.47 -4.26 2.24
C ARG A 68 -17.44 -3.73 3.24
N VAL A 69 -16.47 -4.58 3.58
CA VAL A 69 -15.28 -4.18 4.34
C VAL A 69 -14.41 -3.30 3.45
N ILE A 70 -14.18 -2.06 3.87
CA ILE A 70 -13.24 -1.13 3.23
C ILE A 70 -11.96 -1.12 4.03
N LEU A 71 -10.84 -1.32 3.35
CA LEU A 71 -9.50 -1.30 3.92
C LEU A 71 -8.87 0.07 3.65
N GLN A 72 -8.25 0.64 4.67
CA GLN A 72 -7.56 1.93 4.60
C GLN A 72 -6.11 1.74 5.05
N ILE A 73 -5.20 2.53 4.51
CA ILE A 73 -3.83 2.59 5.01
C ILE A 73 -3.79 3.33 6.36
N THR A 74 -2.90 2.91 7.26
CA THR A 74 -2.63 3.63 8.51
C THR A 74 -1.41 4.54 8.35
N ALA A 75 -1.17 5.41 9.34
CA ALA A 75 0.07 6.20 9.39
C ALA A 75 1.34 5.31 9.40
N ILE A 76 1.28 4.09 9.94
CA ILE A 76 2.40 3.14 9.91
C ILE A 76 2.64 2.66 8.47
N GLY A 77 1.57 2.27 7.76
CA GLY A 77 1.66 1.85 6.36
C GLY A 77 2.19 2.96 5.44
N GLU A 78 1.76 4.21 5.67
CA GLU A 78 2.24 5.38 4.93
C GLU A 78 3.74 5.61 5.12
N ARG A 79 4.25 5.52 6.36
CA ARG A 79 5.68 5.66 6.65
C ARG A 79 6.52 4.61 5.92
N ILE A 80 6.05 3.36 5.86
CA ILE A 80 6.75 2.29 5.15
C ILE A 80 6.87 2.61 3.66
N ILE A 81 5.79 3.08 3.03
CA ILE A 81 5.80 3.44 1.61
C ILE A 81 6.65 4.68 1.35
N SER A 82 6.60 5.67 2.24
CA SER A 82 7.45 6.85 2.14
C SER A 82 8.93 6.47 2.20
N ALA A 83 9.34 5.64 3.16
CA ALA A 83 10.72 5.16 3.29
C ALA A 83 11.15 4.33 2.08
N TYR A 84 10.29 3.44 1.58
CA TYR A 84 10.55 2.66 0.36
C TYR A 84 10.76 3.57 -0.85
N ASN A 85 9.90 4.58 -1.04
CA ASN A 85 10.00 5.50 -2.17
C ASN A 85 11.26 6.37 -2.07
N GLN A 86 11.60 6.87 -0.88
CA GLN A 86 12.83 7.64 -0.65
C GLN A 86 14.08 6.81 -0.95
N HIS A 87 14.11 5.54 -0.49
CA HIS A 87 15.24 4.65 -0.77
C HIS A 87 15.37 4.34 -2.26
N ASN A 88 14.26 4.05 -2.96
CA ASN A 88 14.29 3.85 -4.41
C ASN A 88 14.67 5.12 -5.17
N PHE A 89 14.21 6.29 -4.73
CA PHE A 89 14.58 7.56 -5.34
C PHE A 89 16.09 7.83 -5.21
N ALA A 90 16.67 7.60 -4.03
CA ALA A 90 18.11 7.70 -3.79
C ALA A 90 18.91 6.70 -4.63
N LEU A 91 18.40 5.48 -4.86
CA LEU A 91 19.03 4.50 -5.73
C LEU A 91 18.99 4.89 -7.22
N VAL A 92 17.93 5.57 -7.67
CA VAL A 92 17.75 5.96 -9.08
C VAL A 92 18.54 7.22 -9.43
N LEU A 93 18.60 8.20 -8.53
CA LEU A 93 19.30 9.47 -8.78
C LEU A 93 20.74 9.49 -8.25
N GLY A 94 21.13 8.52 -7.42
CA GLY A 94 22.34 8.62 -6.62
C GLY A 94 22.20 9.64 -5.48
N PRO A 95 23.18 9.73 -4.56
CA PRO A 95 23.28 10.86 -3.65
C PRO A 95 23.42 12.16 -4.47
N LEU A 96 22.66 13.20 -4.11
CA LEU A 96 22.79 14.53 -4.71
C LEU A 96 23.99 15.32 -4.16
N ASP A 97 24.85 14.68 -3.37
CA ASP A 97 26.13 15.23 -2.92
C ASP A 97 27.14 15.08 -4.05
N ASP A 98 27.17 16.04 -4.97
CA ASP A 98 28.36 16.46 -5.75
C ASP A 98 27.98 17.55 -6.78
N ALA A 99 27.38 18.64 -6.31
CA ALA A 99 27.11 19.80 -7.17
C ALA A 99 27.39 21.15 -6.48
N ASP A 100 28.38 21.25 -5.59
CA ASP A 100 28.89 22.56 -5.14
C ASP A 100 30.26 22.48 -4.42
N GLU A 101 31.31 21.95 -5.07
CA GLU A 101 32.71 22.14 -4.59
C GLU A 101 33.73 22.27 -5.74
N ASN A 102 33.36 22.93 -6.85
CA ASN A 102 34.35 23.44 -7.80
C ASN A 102 33.99 24.86 -8.23
N GLY A 103 34.09 25.79 -7.27
CA GLY A 103 34.28 27.20 -7.58
C GLY A 103 35.67 27.41 -8.17
N TYR A 104 35.75 27.37 -9.50
CA TYR A 104 36.85 27.96 -10.28
C TYR A 104 36.41 29.33 -10.80
#